data_AF-A0A0D2PGN5-F1
#
_entry.id   AF-A0A0D2PGN5-F1
#
_cell.length_a   1.000
_cell.length_b   1.000
_cell.length_c   1.000
_cell.angle_alpha   90.00
_cell.angle_beta   90.00
_cell.angle_gamma   90.00
#
_symmetry.space_group_name_H-M   'P 1'
#
loop_
_entity.id
_entity.type
_entity.pdbx_description
1 polymer ?
#
loop_
_entity_poly.entity_id
_entity_poly.type
_entity_poly.pdbx_seq_one_letter_code
_entity_poly.pdbx_strand_id
1 'polypeptide(L)'
;MASSTTISEHTIKIVEVETGVPFKEVIARLDDEVNKAGSAGVVDALRGAATEEEFVAVIERTVKPGADFLFFGALPLHSVLRFGVDSSGGGILVYTIGNPLIARGIIRANARAAYSIPPRLLVLEVNGGAGARVHYHLPSSVMGGGEGVPGLDAQLLALDEKVARLVGRITERRPAGAAL
;
A
#
# COMPACT_ATOMS: atom_id res chain seq x y z
N MET A 1 -10.34 -15.63 -34.23
CA MET A 1 -10.97 -15.99 -32.94
C MET A 1 -11.78 -14.79 -32.48
N ALA A 2 -13.08 -14.95 -32.22
CA ALA A 2 -13.89 -13.87 -31.62
C ALA A 2 -13.58 -13.79 -30.12
N SER A 3 -13.44 -12.58 -29.59
CA SER A 3 -13.31 -12.36 -28.14
C SER A 3 -14.66 -12.53 -27.45
N SER A 4 -14.66 -13.09 -26.24
CA SER A 4 -15.84 -13.12 -25.35
C SER A 4 -15.55 -12.30 -24.10
N THR A 5 -16.57 -11.63 -23.57
CA THR A 5 -16.47 -10.78 -22.37
C THR A 5 -17.29 -11.39 -21.24
N THR A 6 -16.69 -11.50 -20.05
CA THR A 6 -17.38 -11.93 -18.84
C THR A 6 -17.22 -10.85 -17.77
N ILE A 7 -18.32 -10.48 -17.12
CA ILE A 7 -18.35 -9.56 -15.98
C ILE A 7 -18.70 -10.39 -14.76
N SER A 8 -17.95 -10.20 -13.67
CA SER A 8 -18.20 -10.89 -12.39
C SER A 8 -18.34 -9.86 -11.29
N GLU A 9 -19.32 -10.06 -10.42
CA GLU A 9 -19.51 -9.25 -9.22
C GLU A 9 -18.61 -9.78 -8.11
N HIS A 10 -18.06 -8.87 -7.31
CA HIS A 10 -17.29 -9.22 -6.12
C HIS A 10 -17.36 -8.11 -5.09
N THR A 11 -17.44 -8.48 -3.81
CA THR A 11 -17.53 -7.52 -2.69
C THR A 11 -16.13 -7.13 -2.22
N ILE A 12 -15.80 -5.87 -2.38
CA ILE A 12 -14.55 -5.27 -1.86
C ILE A 12 -14.84 -4.61 -0.51
N LYS A 13 -14.03 -4.91 0.50
CA LYS A 13 -14.06 -4.22 1.79
C LYS A 13 -13.03 -3.10 1.77
N ILE A 14 -13.46 -1.89 2.12
CA ILE A 14 -12.61 -0.72 2.26
C ILE A 14 -12.44 -0.47 3.76
N VAL A 15 -11.19 -0.34 4.19
CA VAL A 15 -10.87 0.07 5.56
C VAL A 15 -10.61 1.58 5.53
N GLU A 16 -11.18 2.27 6.51
CA GLU A 16 -10.97 3.69 6.77
C GLU A 16 -10.44 3.88 8.19
N VAL A 17 -9.36 4.64 8.31
CA VAL A 17 -8.78 5.03 9.60
C VAL A 17 -8.68 6.54 9.65
N GLU A 18 -9.45 7.17 10.54
CA GLU A 18 -9.34 8.59 10.83
C GLU A 18 -8.43 8.82 12.04
N THR A 19 -7.56 9.82 11.95
CA THR A 19 -6.63 10.17 13.03
C THR A 19 -6.50 11.67 13.21
N GLY A 20 -6.24 12.08 14.45
CA GLY A 20 -5.83 13.44 14.79
C GLY A 20 -4.31 13.66 14.74
N VAL A 21 -3.53 12.72 14.20
CA VAL A 21 -2.13 12.98 13.84
C VAL A 21 -2.13 13.89 12.61
N PRO A 22 -1.36 15.00 12.61
CA PRO A 22 -1.32 15.92 11.48
C PRO A 22 -0.96 15.24 10.17
N PHE A 23 -1.59 15.67 9.08
CA PHE A 23 -1.42 15.07 7.76
C PHE A 23 0.05 14.94 7.33
N LYS A 24 0.83 16.02 7.48
CA LYS A 24 2.26 16.02 7.15
C LYS A 24 3.06 15.00 7.97
N GLU A 25 2.66 14.78 9.22
CA GLU A 25 3.31 13.81 10.09
C GLU A 25 2.95 12.37 9.68
N VAL A 26 1.69 12.09 9.33
CA VAL A 26 1.30 10.78 8.77
C VAL A 26 2.09 10.47 7.51
N ILE A 27 2.24 11.44 6.61
CA ILE A 27 3.05 11.28 5.39
C ILE A 27 4.53 11.02 5.72
N ALA A 28 5.11 11.78 6.65
CA ALA A 28 6.51 11.58 7.04
C ALA A 28 6.75 10.19 7.66
N ARG A 29 5.84 9.73 8.53
CA ARG A 29 5.89 8.39 9.12
C ARG A 29 5.73 7.31 8.05
N LEU A 30 4.82 7.50 7.09
CA LEU A 30 4.65 6.56 5.98
C LEU A 30 5.91 6.50 5.11
N ASP A 31 6.47 7.64 4.72
CA ASP A 31 7.71 7.72 3.94
C ASP A 31 8.86 6.97 4.62
N ASP A 32 8.96 7.09 5.95
CA ASP A 32 9.94 6.36 6.75
C ASP A 32 9.67 4.86 6.78
N GLU A 33 8.45 4.45 7.13
CA GLU A 33 8.04 3.04 7.27
C GLU A 33 8.25 2.22 6.00
N VAL A 34 7.99 2.80 4.83
CA VAL A 34 8.18 2.12 3.53
C VAL A 34 9.54 2.41 2.89
N ASN A 35 10.46 3.01 3.65
CA ASN A 35 11.79 3.38 3.20
C ASN A 35 11.79 4.06 1.83
N LYS A 36 10.97 5.10 1.66
CA LYS A 36 10.76 5.74 0.36
C LYS A 36 12.05 6.24 -0.28
N ALA A 37 12.94 6.85 0.52
CA ALA A 37 14.24 7.32 0.06
C ALA A 37 15.13 6.15 -0.40
N GLY A 38 15.18 5.06 0.37
CA GLY A 38 15.95 3.86 0.02
C GLY A 38 15.33 3.01 -1.09
N SER A 39 14.07 3.26 -1.46
CA SER A 39 13.36 2.55 -2.53
C SER A 39 13.58 3.19 -3.91
N ALA A 40 14.39 4.24 -4.02
CA ALA A 40 14.72 4.85 -5.31
C ALA A 40 15.35 3.80 -6.27
N GLY A 41 14.79 3.67 -7.47
CA GLY A 41 15.27 2.72 -8.48
C GLY A 41 14.97 1.24 -8.18
N VAL A 42 14.21 0.92 -7.12
CA VAL A 42 13.94 -0.48 -6.74
C VAL A 42 13.25 -1.27 -7.85
N VAL A 43 12.35 -0.64 -8.61
CA VAL A 43 11.63 -1.32 -9.71
C VAL A 43 12.59 -1.76 -10.81
N ASP A 44 13.54 -0.90 -11.18
CA ASP A 44 14.53 -1.21 -12.20
C ASP A 44 15.53 -2.26 -11.69
N ALA A 45 15.93 -2.17 -10.42
CA ALA A 45 16.78 -3.17 -9.79
C ALA A 45 16.12 -4.56 -9.73
N LEU A 46 14.83 -4.65 -9.40
CA LEU A 46 14.07 -5.90 -9.42
C LEU A 46 13.93 -6.46 -10.84
N ARG A 47 13.71 -5.60 -11.84
CA ARG A 47 13.62 -6.03 -13.24
C ARG A 47 14.97 -6.52 -13.79
N GLY A 48 16.07 -5.95 -13.30
CA GLY A 48 17.43 -6.28 -13.72
C GLY A 48 18.04 -7.50 -13.01
N ALA A 49 17.41 -8.03 -11.96
CA ALA A 49 17.89 -9.22 -11.27
C ALA A 49 17.85 -10.46 -12.19
N ALA A 50 18.98 -11.15 -12.34
CA ALA A 50 19.11 -12.32 -13.21
C ALA A 50 18.84 -13.64 -12.46
N THR A 51 18.94 -13.63 -11.13
CA THR A 51 18.78 -14.80 -10.27
C THR A 51 17.75 -14.55 -9.15
N GLU A 52 17.25 -15.63 -8.54
CA GLU A 52 16.35 -15.52 -7.38
C GLU A 52 17.07 -14.87 -6.20
N GLU A 53 18.35 -15.19 -6.00
CA GLU A 53 19.19 -14.65 -4.94
C GLU A 53 19.38 -13.14 -5.09
N GLU A 54 19.67 -12.66 -6.30
CA GLU A 54 19.75 -11.22 -6.58
C GLU A 54 18.41 -10.53 -6.35
N PHE A 55 17.31 -11.14 -6.77
CA PHE A 55 15.97 -10.60 -6.59
C PHE A 55 15.62 -10.46 -5.10
N VAL A 56 15.88 -11.51 -4.31
CA VAL A 56 15.68 -11.50 -2.84
C VAL A 56 16.58 -10.45 -2.19
N ALA A 57 17.86 -10.39 -2.56
CA ALA A 57 18.81 -9.42 -2.01
C ALA A 57 18.42 -7.96 -2.28
N VAL A 58 17.78 -7.67 -3.42
CA VAL A 58 17.20 -6.33 -3.71
C VAL A 58 16.12 -5.97 -2.71
N ILE A 59 15.26 -6.92 -2.36
CA ILE A 59 14.13 -6.70 -1.46
C ILE A 59 14.64 -6.55 -0.02
N GLU A 60 15.47 -7.48 0.43
CA GLU A 60 16.00 -7.50 1.80
C GLU A 60 16.83 -6.27 2.15
N ARG A 61 17.61 -5.73 1.20
CA ARG A 61 18.36 -4.48 1.43
C ARG A 61 17.47 -3.23 1.44
N THR A 62 16.28 -3.31 0.85
CA THR A 62 15.37 -2.16 0.69
C THR A 62 14.34 -2.10 1.80
N VAL A 63 13.79 -3.24 2.22
CA VAL A 63 12.86 -3.32 3.35
C VAL A 63 13.63 -3.05 4.65
N LYS A 64 13.21 -2.04 5.40
CA LYS A 64 13.82 -1.73 6.70
C LYS A 64 13.65 -2.89 7.68
N PRO A 65 14.62 -3.12 8.59
CA PRO A 65 14.44 -4.07 9.68
C PRO A 65 13.14 -3.80 10.45
N GLY A 66 12.28 -4.82 10.59
CA GLY A 66 10.99 -4.71 11.26
C GLY A 66 9.85 -4.12 10.42
N ALA A 67 10.13 -3.64 9.19
CA ALA A 67 9.10 -3.22 8.24
C ALA A 67 8.65 -4.40 7.36
N ASP A 68 7.42 -4.30 6.82
CA ASP A 68 6.82 -5.33 5.97
C ASP A 68 6.89 -4.99 4.47
N PHE A 69 7.01 -3.70 4.14
CA PHE A 69 6.80 -3.16 2.80
C PHE A 69 7.92 -2.20 2.38
N LEU A 70 8.09 -2.07 1.07
CA LEU A 70 8.85 -1.01 0.43
C LEU A 70 7.94 -0.15 -0.46
N PHE A 71 8.46 1.01 -0.87
CA PHE A 71 7.74 2.00 -1.67
C PHE A 71 7.86 1.73 -3.18
N PHE A 72 6.74 1.80 -3.91
CA PHE A 72 6.72 1.70 -5.38
C PHE A 72 6.37 3.02 -6.07
N GLY A 73 5.68 3.93 -5.41
CA GLY A 73 5.28 5.20 -6.00
C GLY A 73 4.23 5.93 -5.18
N ALA A 74 4.10 7.23 -5.43
CA ALA A 74 3.05 8.07 -4.88
C ALA A 74 2.47 8.99 -5.96
N LEU A 75 1.16 9.17 -5.95
CA LEU A 75 0.46 10.10 -6.84
C LEU A 75 -0.19 11.22 -6.01
N PRO A 76 0.29 12.47 -6.11
CA PRO A 76 -0.31 13.62 -5.45
C PRO A 76 -1.56 14.09 -6.21
N LEU A 77 -2.69 13.42 -6.02
CA LEU A 77 -3.91 13.67 -6.80
C LEU A 77 -4.56 15.04 -6.54
N HIS A 78 -4.22 15.72 -5.44
CA HIS A 78 -4.61 17.12 -5.24
C HIS A 78 -4.15 18.02 -6.39
N SER A 79 -3.08 17.66 -7.10
CA SER A 79 -2.60 18.43 -8.25
C SER A 79 -3.56 18.40 -9.45
N VAL A 80 -4.40 17.37 -9.57
CA VAL A 80 -5.40 17.23 -10.63
C VAL A 80 -6.55 18.22 -10.43
N LEU A 81 -6.84 18.56 -9.18
CA LEU A 81 -7.91 19.49 -8.81
C LEU A 81 -7.47 20.96 -8.88
N ARG A 82 -6.23 21.25 -9.30
CA ARG A 82 -5.67 22.61 -9.39
C ARG A 82 -6.41 23.53 -10.36
N PHE A 83 -7.20 22.97 -11.28
CA PHE A 83 -7.99 23.72 -12.23
C PHE A 83 -9.49 23.42 -11.99
N GLY A 84 -10.27 24.42 -11.59
CA GLY A 84 -11.75 24.37 -11.61
C GLY A 84 -12.48 24.12 -10.29
N VAL A 85 -11.79 23.96 -9.15
CA VAL A 85 -12.39 23.90 -7.81
C VAL A 85 -11.55 24.75 -6.87
N ASP A 86 -12.19 25.47 -5.95
CA ASP A 86 -11.53 26.25 -4.89
C ASP A 86 -10.31 25.49 -4.35
N SER A 87 -9.13 26.03 -4.64
CA SER A 87 -7.82 25.41 -4.41
C SER A 87 -7.42 25.39 -2.93
N SER A 88 -8.40 25.43 -2.02
CA SER A 88 -8.23 25.15 -0.59
C SER A 88 -8.16 23.64 -0.30
N GLY A 89 -8.33 22.80 -1.35
CA GLY A 89 -8.34 21.35 -1.27
C GLY A 89 -7.09 20.78 -0.61
N GLY A 90 -7.25 20.25 0.60
CA GLY A 90 -6.20 19.60 1.38
C GLY A 90 -5.51 18.45 0.64
N GLY A 91 -4.38 17.98 1.17
CA GLY A 91 -3.59 16.93 0.57
C GLY A 91 -4.38 15.65 0.24
N ILE A 92 -4.31 15.22 -1.02
CA ILE A 92 -4.80 13.91 -1.50
C ILE A 92 -3.60 13.19 -2.11
N LEU A 93 -3.18 12.07 -1.51
CA LEU A 93 -2.07 11.24 -2.00
C LEU A 93 -2.46 9.77 -2.06
N VAL A 94 -2.12 9.11 -3.16
CA VAL A 94 -2.21 7.65 -3.26
C VAL A 94 -0.79 7.07 -3.22
N TYR A 95 -0.50 6.28 -2.20
CA TYR A 95 0.73 5.50 -2.07
C TYR A 95 0.53 4.11 -2.63
N THR A 96 1.54 3.62 -3.33
CA THR A 96 1.64 2.24 -3.82
C THR A 96 2.78 1.58 -3.06
N ILE A 97 2.46 0.55 -2.28
CA ILE A 97 3.38 -0.07 -1.31
C ILE A 97 3.30 -1.58 -1.43
N GLY A 98 4.41 -2.29 -1.26
CA GLY A 98 4.36 -3.75 -1.41
C GLY A 98 5.64 -4.45 -1.02
N ASN A 99 5.60 -5.77 -1.08
CA ASN A 99 6.75 -6.64 -0.92
C ASN A 99 6.65 -7.75 -1.98
N PRO A 100 7.53 -7.77 -3.00
CA PRO A 100 7.44 -8.77 -4.06
C PRO A 100 7.56 -10.22 -3.57
N LEU A 101 8.23 -10.48 -2.45
CA LEU A 101 8.31 -11.83 -1.86
C LEU A 101 6.94 -12.33 -1.38
N ILE A 102 6.13 -11.42 -0.82
CA ILE A 102 4.74 -11.72 -0.44
C ILE A 102 3.89 -11.89 -1.70
N ALA A 103 4.01 -10.95 -2.66
CA ALA A 103 3.21 -10.96 -3.88
C ALA A 103 3.39 -12.24 -4.71
N ARG A 104 4.60 -12.81 -4.74
CA ARG A 104 4.91 -14.02 -5.51
C ARG A 104 4.01 -15.20 -5.15
N GLY A 105 3.75 -15.42 -3.86
CA GLY A 105 2.87 -16.49 -3.40
C GLY A 105 1.43 -16.29 -3.87
N ILE A 106 0.93 -15.07 -3.70
CA ILE A 106 -0.44 -14.69 -4.06
C ILE A 106 -0.66 -14.80 -5.57
N ILE A 107 0.25 -14.28 -6.40
CA ILE A 107 0.13 -14.32 -7.87
C ILE A 107 0.18 -15.75 -8.40
N ARG A 108 1.03 -16.62 -7.83
CA ARG A 108 1.09 -18.04 -8.20
C ARG A 108 -0.22 -18.76 -7.87
N ALA A 109 -0.81 -18.43 -6.72
CA ALA A 109 -2.08 -19.01 -6.26
C ALA A 109 -3.28 -18.47 -7.06
N ASN A 110 -3.29 -17.18 -7.37
CA ASN A 110 -4.35 -16.50 -8.11
C ASN A 110 -3.76 -15.38 -8.99
N ALA A 111 -3.54 -15.65 -10.27
CA ALA A 111 -2.99 -14.66 -11.19
C ALA A 111 -3.88 -13.41 -11.34
N ARG A 112 -5.20 -13.52 -11.15
CA ARG A 112 -6.12 -12.36 -11.21
C ARG A 112 -5.86 -11.36 -10.09
N ALA A 113 -5.31 -11.81 -8.96
CA ALA A 113 -4.90 -10.94 -7.86
C ALA A 113 -3.84 -9.92 -8.28
N ALA A 114 -3.07 -10.17 -9.35
CA ALA A 114 -2.08 -9.24 -9.87
C ALA A 114 -2.68 -7.88 -10.26
N TYR A 115 -3.97 -7.82 -10.60
CA TYR A 115 -4.68 -6.55 -10.86
C TYR A 115 -4.76 -5.65 -9.62
N SER A 116 -4.77 -6.26 -8.44
CA SER A 116 -4.87 -5.57 -7.15
C SER A 116 -3.53 -5.45 -6.43
N ILE A 117 -2.44 -6.02 -6.98
CA ILE A 117 -1.10 -5.99 -6.41
C ILE A 117 -0.26 -4.93 -7.11
N PRO A 118 0.49 -4.09 -6.37
CA PRO A 118 0.61 -4.09 -4.91
C PRO A 118 -0.51 -3.26 -4.22
N PRO A 119 -0.70 -3.41 -2.89
CA PRO A 119 -1.65 -2.58 -2.13
C PRO A 119 -1.46 -1.08 -2.34
N ARG A 120 -2.58 -0.34 -2.20
CA ARG A 120 -2.59 1.12 -2.28
C ARG A 120 -3.21 1.73 -1.02
N LEU A 121 -2.61 2.82 -0.55
CA LEU A 121 -3.14 3.64 0.54
C LEU A 121 -3.53 5.01 -0.01
N LEU A 122 -4.78 5.41 0.16
CA LEU A 122 -5.22 6.79 -0.06
C LEU A 122 -5.10 7.55 1.26
N VAL A 123 -4.32 8.62 1.28
CA VAL A 123 -4.16 9.50 2.45
C VAL A 123 -4.76 10.86 2.12
N LEU A 124 -5.75 11.25 2.92
CA LEU A 124 -6.50 12.49 2.81
C LEU A 124 -6.18 13.40 3.98
N GLU A 125 -5.96 14.68 3.69
CA GLU A 125 -5.90 15.72 4.69
C GLU A 125 -7.31 16.06 5.18
N VAL A 126 -7.47 16.19 6.49
CA VAL A 126 -8.72 16.65 7.11
C VAL A 126 -8.43 17.77 8.10
N ASN A 127 -9.45 18.57 8.43
CA ASN A 127 -9.35 19.65 9.43
C ASN A 127 -8.19 20.65 9.16
N GLY A 128 -7.97 21.01 7.89
CA GLY A 128 -6.90 21.96 7.51
C GLY A 128 -5.48 21.47 7.85
N GLY A 129 -5.26 20.16 7.86
CA GLY A 129 -3.95 19.56 8.13
C GLY A 129 -3.76 19.06 9.56
N ALA A 130 -4.68 19.37 10.47
CA ALA A 130 -4.61 18.92 11.87
C ALA A 130 -4.97 17.43 12.05
N GLY A 131 -5.45 16.76 11.01
CA GLY A 131 -5.68 15.33 11.00
C GLY A 131 -5.49 14.72 9.62
N ALA A 132 -5.62 13.39 9.55
CA ALA A 132 -5.61 12.65 8.29
C ALA A 132 -6.64 11.53 8.32
N ARG A 133 -7.03 11.09 7.13
CA ARG A 133 -7.78 9.86 6.90
C ARG A 133 -7.03 8.96 5.94
N VAL A 134 -6.86 7.69 6.31
CA VAL A 134 -6.19 6.68 5.50
C VAL A 134 -7.20 5.64 5.06
N HIS A 135 -7.31 5.42 3.76
CA HIS A 135 -8.15 4.38 3.17
C HIS A 135 -7.31 3.34 2.43
N TYR A 136 -7.75 2.10 2.49
CA TYR A 136 -7.19 1.03 1.65
C TYR A 136 -8.22 -0.07 1.43
N HIS A 137 -8.09 -0.80 0.34
CA HIS A 137 -8.85 -2.03 0.16
C HIS A 137 -8.24 -3.11 1.04
N LEU A 138 -9.07 -3.83 1.80
CA LEU A 138 -8.63 -4.99 2.56
C LEU A 138 -8.09 -6.06 1.58
N PRO A 139 -6.79 -6.40 1.62
CA PRO A 139 -6.17 -7.33 0.68
C PRO A 139 -6.96 -8.62 0.45
N SER A 140 -7.40 -9.30 1.52
CA SER A 140 -8.22 -10.52 1.44
C SER A 140 -9.52 -10.34 0.66
N SER A 141 -10.12 -9.15 0.70
CA SER A 141 -11.35 -8.86 -0.04
C SER A 141 -11.13 -8.51 -1.50
N VAL A 142 -9.93 -8.09 -1.93
CA VAL A 142 -9.71 -7.57 -3.30
C VAL A 142 -8.72 -8.40 -4.12
N MET A 143 -7.93 -9.24 -3.46
CA MET A 143 -6.99 -10.19 -4.06
C MET A 143 -7.49 -11.64 -3.98
N GLY A 144 -8.57 -11.87 -3.23
CA GLY A 144 -9.31 -13.13 -3.24
C GLY A 144 -9.90 -13.44 -4.62
N GLY A 145 -10.14 -14.72 -4.89
CA GLY A 145 -10.48 -15.22 -6.23
C GLY A 145 -11.77 -16.02 -6.33
N GLY A 146 -12.68 -15.94 -5.35
CA GLY A 146 -13.71 -16.95 -5.16
C GLY A 146 -13.16 -18.16 -4.40
N GLU A 147 -14.05 -19.07 -3.97
CA GLU A 147 -13.69 -20.19 -3.08
C GLU A 147 -12.55 -21.07 -3.62
N GLY A 148 -11.66 -21.52 -2.73
CA GLY A 148 -11.01 -22.81 -2.88
C GLY A 148 -9.55 -22.85 -3.35
N VAL A 149 -8.76 -21.77 -3.23
CA VAL A 149 -7.29 -21.88 -3.43
C VAL A 149 -6.61 -22.19 -2.08
N PRO A 150 -6.10 -23.42 -1.85
CA PRO A 150 -5.57 -23.81 -0.56
C PRO A 150 -4.41 -22.90 -0.11
N GLY A 151 -4.50 -22.38 1.11
CA GLY A 151 -3.45 -21.54 1.71
C GLY A 151 -3.43 -20.08 1.26
N LEU A 152 -4.19 -19.68 0.22
CA LEU A 152 -4.28 -18.28 -0.21
C LEU A 152 -4.95 -17.41 0.86
N ASP A 153 -6.03 -17.89 1.47
CA ASP A 153 -6.76 -17.14 2.49
C ASP A 153 -5.88 -16.78 3.68
N ALA A 154 -5.07 -17.74 4.17
CA ALA A 154 -4.14 -17.49 5.26
C ALA A 154 -3.06 -16.46 4.88
N GLN A 155 -2.55 -16.51 3.64
CA GLN A 155 -1.58 -15.51 3.15
C GLN A 155 -2.21 -14.12 3.07
N LEU A 156 -3.45 -14.02 2.60
CA LEU A 156 -4.16 -12.75 2.48
C LEU A 156 -4.56 -12.17 3.84
N LEU A 157 -4.97 -13.00 4.80
CA LEU A 157 -5.22 -12.56 6.18
C LEU A 157 -3.94 -12.05 6.85
N ALA A 158 -2.81 -12.74 6.65
CA ALA A 158 -1.51 -12.24 7.13
C ALA A 158 -1.12 -10.92 6.46
N LEU A 159 -1.48 -10.72 5.19
CA LEU A 159 -1.28 -9.44 4.49
C LEU A 159 -2.20 -8.34 5.02
N ASP A 160 -3.46 -8.65 5.34
CA ASP A 160 -4.39 -7.72 5.99
C ASP A 160 -3.77 -7.17 7.30
N GLU A 161 -3.26 -8.06 8.15
CA GLU A 161 -2.61 -7.67 9.41
C GLU A 161 -1.38 -6.80 9.20
N LYS A 162 -0.55 -7.10 8.19
CA LYS A 162 0.63 -6.30 7.85
C LYS A 162 0.24 -4.88 7.44
N VAL A 163 -0.77 -4.73 6.57
CA VAL A 163 -1.27 -3.41 6.15
C VAL A 163 -1.89 -2.68 7.34
N ALA A 164 -2.69 -3.36 8.16
CA ALA A 164 -3.28 -2.77 9.36
C ALA A 164 -2.21 -2.28 10.36
N ARG A 165 -1.14 -3.06 10.60
CA ARG A 165 -0.02 -2.64 11.45
C ARG A 165 0.71 -1.42 10.90
N LEU A 166 0.99 -1.38 9.60
CA LEU A 166 1.58 -0.19 8.98
C LEU A 166 0.70 1.04 9.20
N VAL A 167 -0.60 0.92 8.91
CA VAL A 167 -1.55 2.03 9.09
C VAL A 167 -1.64 2.44 10.56
N GLY A 168 -1.61 1.49 11.50
CA GLY A 168 -1.53 1.77 12.94
C GLY A 168 -0.30 2.61 13.29
N ARG A 169 0.90 2.19 12.88
CA ARG A 169 2.15 2.91 13.18
C ARG A 169 2.17 4.35 12.67
N ILE A 170 1.57 4.62 11.51
CA ILE A 170 1.52 5.99 10.95
C ILE A 170 0.40 6.84 11.55
N THR A 171 -0.66 6.23 12.10
CA THR A 171 -1.86 6.95 12.59
C THR A 171 -2.01 7.00 14.11
N GLU A 172 -1.27 6.19 14.88
CA GLU A 172 -1.32 6.19 16.34
C GLU A 172 -0.81 7.52 16.93
N ARG A 173 -1.54 8.06 17.91
CA ARG A 173 -1.05 9.18 18.71
C ARG A 173 -0.01 8.64 19.69
N ARG A 174 1.23 9.11 19.56
CA ARG A 174 2.26 8.84 20.57
C ARG A 174 2.09 9.82 21.73
N PRO A 175 2.29 9.38 22.99
CA PRO A 175 2.32 10.29 24.12
C PRO A 175 3.46 11.30 23.94
N ALA A 176 3.25 12.53 24.42
CA ALA A 176 4.24 13.59 24.29
C ALA A 176 5.57 13.17 24.96
N GLY A 177 6.66 13.13 24.19
CA GLY A 177 8.01 12.84 24.72
C GLY A 177 8.62 11.49 24.31
N ALA A 178 7.94 10.64 23.53
CA ALA A 178 8.58 9.45 22.95
C ALA A 178 9.46 9.86 21.75
N ALA A 179 10.79 9.75 21.89
CA ALA A 179 11.74 10.00 20.80
C ALA A 179 11.61 8.97 19.67
N LEU A 180 11.97 9.40 18.45
CA LEU A 180 12.05 8.57 17.23
C LEU A 180 13.19 7.55 17.31
#